data_AF-A0A6V7JP24-F1
#
_entry.id   AF-A0A6V7JP24-F1
#
_cell.length_a   1.000
_cell.length_b   1.000
_cell.length_c   1.000
_cell.angle_alpha   90.00
_cell.angle_beta   90.00
_cell.angle_gamma   90.00
#
_symmetry.space_group_name_H-M   'P 1'
#
loop_
_entity.id
_entity.type
_entity.pdbx_description
1 polymer ?
#
loop_
_entity_poly.entity_id
_entity_poly.type
_entity_poly.pdbx_seq_one_letter_code
_entity_poly.pdbx_strand_id
1 'polypeptide(L)'
;TMIKRTLSECNCPPHVIEELMENCHERNWPPGLNSLETRQNSRRQYENYVCKRVPGKQAVLVLYCDNAHMPEDMMVEPGLVMIFAHGIE
;
A
#
# COMPACT_ATOMS: atom_id res chain seq x y z
N THR A 1 8.57 -2.18 12.75
CA THR A 1 7.48 -1.18 12.89
C THR A 1 6.23 -1.86 13.43
N MET A 2 5.26 -1.10 13.96
CA MET A 2 3.99 -1.68 14.43
C MET A 2 3.22 -2.40 13.30
N ILE A 3 3.31 -1.91 12.06
CA ILE A 3 2.71 -2.59 10.89
C ILE A 3 3.38 -3.95 10.63
N LYS A 4 4.72 -4.02 10.54
CA LYS A 4 5.47 -5.28 10.38
C LYS A 4 5.05 -6.33 11.42
N ARG A 5 4.89 -5.92 12.68
CA ARG A 5 4.42 -6.81 13.76
C ARG A 5 3.00 -7.32 13.51
N THR A 6 2.05 -6.45 13.21
CA THR A 6 0.66 -6.85 12.95
C THR A 6 0.54 -7.79 11.75
N LEU A 7 1.30 -7.55 10.68
CA LEU A 7 1.31 -8.45 9.51
C LEU A 7 1.90 -9.83 9.84
N SER A 8 2.95 -9.87 10.67
CA SER A 8 3.51 -11.12 11.18
C SER A 8 2.50 -11.90 12.03
N GLU A 9 1.77 -11.22 12.91
CA GLU A 9 0.69 -11.80 13.71
C GLU A 9 -0.48 -12.31 12.85
N CYS A 10 -0.63 -11.79 11.63
CA CYS A 10 -1.61 -12.25 10.64
C CYS A 10 -1.08 -13.39 9.72
N ASN A 11 0.07 -13.99 10.04
CA ASN A 11 0.72 -15.03 9.25
C ASN A 11 1.12 -14.62 7.82
N CYS A 12 1.43 -13.34 7.60
CA CYS A 12 2.00 -12.90 6.32
C CYS A 12 3.45 -13.46 6.18
N PRO A 13 3.85 -13.97 5.00
CA PRO A 13 5.20 -14.52 4.82
C PRO A 13 6.30 -13.49 5.13
N PRO A 14 7.37 -13.85 5.87
CA PRO A 14 8.37 -12.86 6.32
C PRO A 14 9.03 -12.04 5.21
N HIS A 15 9.39 -12.66 4.08
CA HIS A 15 10.00 -11.97 2.94
C HIS A 15 9.04 -10.96 2.31
N VAL A 16 7.76 -11.33 2.14
CA VAL A 16 6.72 -10.42 1.65
C VAL A 16 6.54 -9.23 2.58
N ILE A 17 6.59 -9.44 3.91
CA ILE A 17 6.50 -8.32 4.85
C ILE A 17 7.68 -7.35 4.65
N GLU A 18 8.88 -7.84 4.40
CA GLU A 18 10.05 -7.01 4.20
C GLU A 18 9.91 -6.14 2.95
N GLU A 19 9.55 -6.74 1.83
CA GLU A 19 9.28 -6.03 0.57
C GLU A 19 8.12 -5.03 0.71
N LEU A 20 7.03 -5.40 1.38
CA LEU A 20 5.91 -4.49 1.66
C LEU A 20 6.34 -3.31 2.55
N MET A 21 7.24 -3.52 3.50
CA MET A 21 7.78 -2.44 4.34
C MET A 21 8.76 -1.57 3.57
N GLU A 22 9.45 -2.07 2.55
CA GLU A 22 10.21 -1.23 1.63
C GLU A 22 9.27 -0.35 0.80
N ASN A 23 8.15 -0.90 0.35
CA ASN A 23 7.11 -0.21 -0.42
C ASN A 23 6.17 0.67 0.43
N CYS A 24 6.48 0.92 1.71
CA CYS A 24 5.65 1.77 2.58
C CYS A 24 6.00 3.27 2.49
N HIS A 25 7.07 3.63 1.79
CA HIS A 25 7.58 4.99 1.69
C HIS A 25 7.58 5.47 0.25
N GLU A 26 7.27 6.75 0.02
CA GLU A 26 7.14 7.37 -1.31
C GLU A 26 8.38 7.24 -2.21
N ARG A 27 9.55 6.99 -1.61
CA ARG A 27 10.82 6.77 -2.33
C ARG A 27 10.81 5.48 -3.15
N ASN A 28 9.98 4.52 -2.75
CA ASN A 28 9.81 3.21 -3.38
C ASN A 28 8.39 3.05 -3.95
N TRP A 29 7.59 4.12 -3.96
CA TRP A 29 6.28 4.09 -4.58
C TRP A 29 6.41 4.19 -6.10
N PRO A 30 5.46 3.61 -6.85
CA PRO A 30 5.47 3.67 -8.29
C PRO A 30 5.25 5.11 -8.79
N PRO A 31 5.60 5.43 -10.04
CA PRO A 31 5.63 6.81 -10.55
C PRO A 31 4.34 7.60 -10.35
N GLY A 32 3.18 6.95 -10.42
CA GLY A 32 1.86 7.56 -10.22
C GLY A 32 1.58 8.00 -8.77
N LEU A 33 2.45 7.64 -7.81
CA LEU A 33 2.30 7.92 -6.38
C LEU A 33 3.52 8.60 -5.73
N ASN A 34 4.68 8.62 -6.39
CA ASN A 34 5.97 8.96 -5.78
C ASN A 34 6.14 10.44 -5.35
N SER A 35 5.22 11.34 -5.69
CA SER A 35 5.29 12.75 -5.35
C SER A 35 3.93 13.31 -4.94
N LEU A 36 3.91 14.45 -4.24
CA LEU A 36 2.65 15.10 -3.88
C LEU A 36 1.83 15.49 -5.13
N GLU A 37 2.51 15.99 -6.16
CA GLU A 37 1.87 16.42 -7.42
C GLU A 37 1.21 15.23 -8.13
N THR A 38 1.94 14.13 -8.31
CA THR A 38 1.38 12.91 -8.94
C THR A 38 0.21 12.37 -8.13
N ARG A 39 0.30 12.39 -6.79
CA ARG A 39 -0.80 11.95 -5.93
C ARG A 39 -2.05 12.82 -6.02
N GLN A 40 -1.91 14.12 -6.26
CA GLN A 40 -3.05 15.01 -6.45
C GLN A 40 -3.72 14.75 -7.80
N ASN A 41 -2.94 14.55 -8.86
CA ASN A 41 -3.41 14.25 -10.21
C ASN A 41 -4.10 12.88 -10.28
N SER A 42 -3.56 11.88 -9.59
CA SER A 42 -4.08 10.50 -9.59
C SER A 42 -5.19 10.25 -8.55
N ARG A 43 -5.60 11.27 -7.78
CA ARG A 43 -6.50 11.11 -6.63
C ARG A 43 -7.80 10.35 -6.95
N ARG A 44 -8.39 10.58 -8.12
CA ARG A 44 -9.62 9.91 -8.56
C ARG A 44 -9.43 8.41 -8.77
N GLN A 45 -8.22 7.97 -9.07
CA GLN A 45 -7.93 6.55 -9.30
C GLN A 45 -7.92 5.75 -8.00
N TYR A 46 -7.72 6.39 -6.84
CA TYR A 46 -7.61 5.69 -5.56
C TYR A 46 -8.89 4.94 -5.17
N GLU A 47 -10.05 5.42 -5.62
CA GLU A 47 -11.35 4.77 -5.43
C GLU A 47 -11.42 3.39 -6.09
N ASN A 48 -10.56 3.12 -7.07
CA ASN A 48 -10.52 1.84 -7.79
C ASN A 48 -9.61 0.81 -7.12
N TYR A 49 -8.83 1.17 -6.08
CA TYR A 49 -7.99 0.21 -5.39
C TYR A 49 -8.82 -0.79 -4.58
N VAL A 50 -8.47 -2.06 -4.71
CA VAL A 50 -8.87 -3.12 -3.78
C VAL A 50 -7.93 -3.06 -2.57
N CYS A 51 -8.44 -2.51 -1.48
CA CYS A 51 -7.70 -2.33 -0.23
C CYS A 51 -8.03 -3.42 0.80
N LYS A 52 -7.01 -3.90 1.52
CA LYS A 52 -7.17 -4.75 2.72
C LYS A 52 -6.69 -3.99 3.95
N ARG A 53 -7.56 -3.82 4.95
CA ARG A 53 -7.22 -3.08 6.17
C ARG A 53 -6.17 -3.83 7.01
N VAL A 54 -5.20 -3.09 7.56
CA VAL A 54 -4.30 -3.62 8.58
C VAL A 54 -5.02 -3.58 9.95
N PRO A 55 -5.20 -4.72 10.64
CA PRO A 55 -5.98 -4.77 11.88
C PRO A 55 -5.52 -3.78 12.96
N GLY A 56 -6.46 -2.97 13.45
CA GLY A 56 -6.21 -1.98 14.50
C GLY A 56 -5.17 -0.91 14.13
N LYS A 57 -5.04 -0.58 12.84
CA LYS A 57 -4.16 0.47 12.32
C LYS A 57 -4.90 1.35 11.32
N GLN A 58 -4.48 2.61 11.21
CA GLN A 58 -4.84 3.49 10.10
C GLN A 58 -3.91 3.22 8.93
N ALA A 59 -4.03 2.02 8.36
CA ALA A 59 -3.22 1.58 7.24
C ALA A 59 -3.96 0.53 6.41
N VAL A 60 -3.64 0.49 5.13
CA VAL A 60 -4.15 -0.51 4.18
C VAL A 60 -3.00 -1.17 3.43
N LEU A 61 -3.22 -2.42 3.06
CA LEU A 61 -2.46 -3.14 2.05
C LEU A 61 -3.17 -3.00 0.71
N VAL A 62 -2.38 -2.74 -0.32
CA VAL A 62 -2.83 -2.79 -1.72
C VAL A 62 -1.95 -3.84 -2.40
N LEU A 63 -2.43 -5.08 -2.44
CA LEU A 63 -1.65 -6.20 -2.97
C LEU A 63 -1.70 -6.20 -4.50
N TYR A 64 -0.56 -6.46 -5.14
CA TYR A 64 -0.45 -6.47 -6.61
C TYR A 64 -1.43 -7.45 -7.25
N CYS A 65 -1.52 -8.67 -6.71
CA CYS A 65 -2.40 -9.71 -7.22
C CYS A 65 -3.90 -9.36 -7.18
N ASP A 66 -4.32 -8.48 -6.26
CA ASP A 66 -5.71 -8.02 -6.15
C ASP A 66 -5.99 -6.75 -6.97
N ASN A 67 -4.94 -6.15 -7.54
CA ASN A 67 -4.98 -4.82 -8.18
C ASN A 67 -4.37 -4.79 -9.59
N ALA A 68 -4.33 -5.94 -10.27
CA ALA A 68 -3.83 -6.04 -11.65
C ALA A 68 -4.65 -5.21 -12.67
N HIS A 69 -5.86 -4.76 -12.29
CA HIS A 69 -6.68 -3.84 -13.08
C HIS A 69 -6.24 -2.37 -12.99
N MET A 70 -5.44 -2.02 -11.98
CA MET A 70 -4.91 -0.67 -11.83
C MET A 70 -3.81 -0.41 -12.86
N PRO A 71 -3.58 0.86 -13.24
CA PRO A 71 -2.45 1.23 -14.10
C PRO A 71 -1.10 0.77 -13.54
N GLU A 72 -0.17 0.42 -14.42
CA GLU A 72 1.15 -0.10 -14.05
C GLU A 72 1.96 0.92 -13.23
N ASP A 73 1.79 2.21 -13.51
CA ASP A 73 2.43 3.30 -12.77
C ASP A 73 1.82 3.54 -11.37
N MET A 74 0.75 2.82 -11.02
CA MET A 74 0.03 2.93 -9.75
C MET A 74 0.25 1.69 -8.87
N MET A 75 0.97 0.67 -9.35
CA MET A 75 1.20 -0.58 -8.64
C MET A 75 2.67 -1.00 -8.66
N VAL A 76 3.05 -1.79 -7.67
CA VAL A 76 4.39 -2.41 -7.56
C VAL A 76 4.25 -3.74 -6.84
N GLU A 77 5.08 -4.73 -7.19
CA GLU A 77 5.13 -6.01 -6.48
C GLU A 77 5.91 -5.89 -5.15
N PRO A 78 5.54 -6.68 -4.13
CA PRO A 78 4.36 -7.56 -4.04
C PRO A 78 3.07 -6.77 -3.73
N GLY A 79 3.21 -5.48 -3.44
CA GLY A 79 2.13 -4.55 -3.15
C GLY A 79 2.64 -3.30 -2.46
N LEU A 80 1.69 -2.48 -1.99
CA LEU A 80 1.94 -1.24 -1.25
C LEU A 80 1.39 -1.35 0.17
N VAL A 81 2.02 -0.60 1.08
CA VAL A 81 1.47 -0.30 2.41
C VAL A 81 1.26 1.21 2.47
N MET A 82 0.00 1.65 2.61
CA MET A 82 -0.32 3.06 2.77
C MET A 82 -0.77 3.31 4.21
N ILE A 83 -0.15 4.30 4.87
CA ILE A 83 -0.42 4.67 6.26
C ILE A 83 -1.07 6.05 6.27
N PHE A 84 -2.15 6.17 7.02
CA PHE A 84 -2.97 7.38 7.13
C PHE A 84 -2.98 7.89 8.56
N ALA A 85 -3.20 9.19 8.72
CA ALA A 85 -3.43 9.76 10.05
C ALA A 85 -4.83 9.39 10.59
N HIS A 86 -5.82 9.31 9.71
CA HIS A 86 -7.23 8.98 9.99
C HIS A 86 -7.95 8.63 8.68
N GLY A 87 -9.22 8.21 8.76
CA GLY A 87 -10.10 8.03 7.60
C GLY A 87 -10.19 6.60 7.04
N ILE A 88 -9.51 5.62 7.66
CA ILE A 88 -9.73 4.20 7.36
C ILE A 88 -10.82 3.67 8.30
N GLU A 89 -12.01 3.43 7.73
CA GLU A 89 -13.21 2.90 8.39
C GLU A 89 -13.34 1.38 8.24
#